data_AF-A0A7C3ZUB5-F1
#
_entry.id   AF-A0A7C3ZUB5-F1
#
_cell.length_a   1.000
_cell.length_b   1.000
_cell.length_c   1.000
_cell.angle_alpha   90.00
_cell.angle_beta   90.00
_cell.angle_gamma   90.00
#
_symmetry.space_group_name_H-M   'P 1'
#
loop_
_entity.id
_entity.type
_entity.pdbx_description
1 polymer ?
#
loop_
_entity_poly.entity_id
_entity_poly.type
_entity_poly.pdbx_seq_one_letter_code
_entity_poly.pdbx_strand_id
1 'polypeptide(L)'
;MFWYFHGFVINVNTGLYNVIMTASDVVLLSLVARLSLGSNRGQQPEAATGNSNRVAPTQDLSLLLRMRRLTPKPGSLFGGETGFVNLSVMMRKLADKPAFFNWLKPGWLGVAGIIGENQFIYLIFGLVWLGLTGGVTAGLLGENRFGIVRLLCDGLFWHGFAVMAGLAWLLWRREPLVARTCCLGAIMVAALGIYAFRIEPYWLEISRVQLKTDKLEQPVKIVVVADLQSDVFGEYERKSLRLGNDAKGDIILFVGDYAQESEYHVRDKSLQDFKAALQEINIRAPQGIYAVRGNLETGYDWTPVFAGLPVRLVEQTETIELPNLCLTGLSLTDSENTQLFIPDCGAKFHVVFGHVPNFALGDVRGDLLVAGHTHGGQIRLPFIGPLATASEIPHKWGAGITDLGNGRTLFVSRGIGMERGFAPRFRFLCRPELVIIELLPA
;
A
#
# COMPACT_ATOMS: atom_id res chain seq x y z
N MET A 1 16.15 10.79 -23.00
CA MET A 1 16.23 9.78 -21.92
C MET A 1 16.05 10.53 -20.60
N PHE A 2 14.80 10.69 -20.15
CA PHE A 2 14.43 11.51 -18.98
C PHE A 2 14.29 10.61 -17.74
N TRP A 3 15.03 10.95 -16.68
CA TRP A 3 14.96 10.29 -15.39
C TRP A 3 13.83 10.93 -14.56
N TYR A 4 12.70 10.24 -14.40
CA TYR A 4 11.62 10.64 -13.50
C TYR A 4 11.93 10.16 -12.07
N PHE A 5 12.46 11.06 -11.23
CA PHE A 5 12.50 10.89 -9.77
C PHE A 5 11.21 11.47 -9.19
N HIS A 6 10.33 10.63 -8.65
CA HIS A 6 9.25 11.08 -7.77
C HIS A 6 9.89 11.67 -6.50
N GLY A 7 9.90 12.99 -6.38
CA GLY A 7 10.33 13.70 -5.17
C GLY A 7 10.99 15.06 -5.38
N PHE A 8 11.43 15.42 -6.59
CA PHE A 8 12.06 16.73 -6.85
C PHE A 8 11.68 17.27 -8.22
N VAL A 9 10.82 18.28 -8.26
CA VAL A 9 10.68 19.16 -9.43
C VAL A 9 11.70 20.29 -9.27
N ILE A 10 12.85 20.16 -9.93
CA ILE A 10 13.78 21.29 -10.09
C ILE A 10 13.34 22.05 -11.34
N ASN A 11 12.60 23.14 -11.14
CA ASN A 11 12.33 24.11 -12.20
C ASN A 11 13.44 25.17 -12.17
N VAL A 12 14.37 25.09 -13.13
CA VAL A 12 15.59 25.95 -13.17
C VAL A 12 15.28 27.40 -13.56
N ASN A 13 14.03 27.76 -13.88
CA ASN A 13 13.70 29.10 -14.41
C ASN A 13 12.99 30.07 -13.45
N THR A 14 12.74 29.72 -12.18
CA THR A 14 11.98 30.62 -11.27
C THR A 14 12.63 30.92 -9.91
N GLY A 15 13.85 30.45 -9.63
CA GLY A 15 14.61 30.87 -8.44
C GLY A 15 13.96 30.60 -7.08
N LEU A 16 12.92 29.74 -7.03
CA LEU A 16 12.19 29.39 -5.81
C LEU A 16 12.55 27.97 -5.37
N TYR A 17 13.39 27.89 -4.33
CA TYR A 17 13.74 26.65 -3.66
C TYR A 17 12.69 26.33 -2.58
N ASN A 18 11.86 25.31 -2.79
CA ASN A 18 11.01 24.75 -1.73
C ASN A 18 11.67 23.46 -1.20
N VAL A 19 12.41 23.60 -0.10
CA VAL A 19 12.88 22.45 0.69
C VAL A 19 11.73 22.01 1.58
N ILE A 20 11.24 20.80 1.38
CA ILE A 20 10.19 20.19 2.21
C ILE A 20 10.86 19.68 3.49
N MET A 21 10.57 20.31 4.63
CA MET A 21 10.96 19.81 5.96
C MET A 21 9.71 19.41 6.76
N THR A 22 9.67 18.18 7.21
CA THR A 22 8.77 17.63 8.23
C THR A 22 9.26 18.00 9.64
N ALA A 23 8.41 17.85 10.67
CA ALA A 23 8.82 18.08 12.06
C ALA A 23 9.97 17.15 12.49
N SER A 24 10.05 15.95 11.90
CA SER A 24 11.17 15.02 11.98
C SER A 24 12.48 15.61 11.44
N ASP A 25 12.42 16.38 10.35
CA ASP A 25 13.61 17.02 9.75
C ASP A 25 14.18 18.13 10.64
N VAL A 26 13.32 18.88 11.34
CA VAL A 26 13.74 19.88 12.32
C VAL A 26 14.41 19.23 13.53
N VAL A 27 13.89 18.08 13.99
CA VAL A 27 14.49 17.30 15.10
C VAL A 27 15.83 16.69 14.68
N LEU A 28 15.92 16.17 13.45
CA LEU A 28 17.16 15.62 12.89
C LEU A 28 18.25 16.71 12.76
N LEU A 29 17.90 17.90 12.25
CA LEU A 29 18.79 19.05 12.18
C LEU A 29 19.25 19.52 13.57
N SER A 30 18.37 19.47 14.57
CA SER A 30 18.69 19.79 15.96
C SER A 30 19.68 18.80 16.58
N LEU A 31 19.55 17.52 16.24
CA LEU A 31 20.44 16.44 16.69
C LEU A 31 21.82 16.56 16.02
N VAL A 32 21.85 16.79 14.70
CA VAL A 32 23.09 17.03 13.93
C VAL A 32 23.83 18.27 14.46
N ALA A 33 23.11 19.36 14.74
CA ALA A 33 23.70 20.58 15.30
C ALA A 33 24.33 20.32 16.68
N ARG A 34 23.66 19.57 17.57
CA ARG A 34 24.19 19.25 18.90
C ARG A 34 25.40 18.30 18.85
N LEU A 35 25.40 17.31 17.96
CA LEU A 35 26.52 16.38 17.79
C LEU A 35 27.76 17.02 17.13
N SER A 36 27.56 18.03 16.27
CA SER A 36 28.63 18.87 15.72
C SER A 36 29.20 19.85 16.75
N LEU A 37 28.36 20.46 17.59
CA LEU A 37 28.77 21.47 18.57
C LEU A 37 29.41 20.88 19.85
N GLY A 38 29.33 19.57 20.07
CA GLY A 38 29.96 18.88 21.20
C GLY A 38 31.49 18.78 21.16
N SER A 39 32.19 19.36 20.18
CA SER A 39 33.66 19.23 20.04
C SER A 39 34.51 20.40 20.55
N ASN A 40 33.91 21.47 21.10
CA ASN A 40 34.67 22.58 21.69
C ASN A 40 34.40 22.73 23.20
N ARG A 41 34.96 21.83 24.00
CA ARG A 41 35.26 22.08 25.42
C ARG A 41 36.69 21.64 25.71
N GLY A 42 37.62 22.56 25.54
CA GLY A 42 39.03 22.32 25.85
C GLY A 42 39.93 23.46 25.39
N GLN A 43 39.75 24.66 25.95
CA GLN A 43 40.81 25.66 26.15
C GLN A 43 40.20 26.88 26.86
N GLN A 44 40.54 27.05 28.15
CA GLN A 44 40.48 28.36 28.79
C GLN A 44 41.67 29.18 28.30
N PRO A 45 41.52 30.48 27.99
CA PRO A 45 42.62 31.41 28.04
C PRO A 45 42.57 32.22 29.34
N GLU A 46 43.76 32.36 29.93
CA GLU A 46 44.08 33.17 31.09
C GLU A 46 43.75 34.66 30.90
N ALA A 47 43.59 35.33 32.05
CA ALA A 47 43.32 36.75 32.17
C ALA A 47 44.46 37.62 31.59
N ALA A 48 44.10 38.54 30.69
CA ALA A 48 44.90 39.72 30.40
C ALA A 48 44.02 40.97 30.54
N THR A 49 44.42 41.81 31.49
CA THR A 49 43.88 43.13 31.82
C THR A 49 44.07 44.12 30.67
N GLY A 50 43.00 44.82 30.25
CA GLY A 50 43.12 45.92 29.28
C GLY A 50 41.77 46.57 28.97
N ASN A 51 41.57 47.75 29.54
CA ASN A 51 40.36 48.57 29.50
C ASN A 51 40.11 49.18 28.10
N SER A 52 38.90 49.06 27.54
CA SER A 52 38.11 50.19 27.00
C SER A 52 36.85 49.76 26.22
N ASN A 53 35.77 50.50 26.49
CA ASN A 53 34.56 50.72 25.68
C ASN A 53 33.45 49.65 25.62
N ARG A 54 32.36 49.99 26.33
CA ARG A 54 30.99 49.49 26.15
C ARG A 54 30.46 49.84 24.75
N VAL A 55 29.98 48.85 24.00
CA VAL A 55 28.78 48.95 23.13
C VAL A 55 28.13 47.56 23.06
N ALA A 56 26.84 47.46 23.38
CA ALA A 56 26.03 46.24 23.25
C ALA A 56 25.55 46.06 21.79
N PRO A 57 25.44 44.84 21.25
CA PRO A 57 24.85 44.64 19.93
C PRO A 57 23.33 44.54 20.02
N THR A 58 22.64 45.56 19.50
CA THR A 58 21.22 45.50 19.15
C THR A 58 21.00 44.51 18.01
N GLN A 59 20.10 43.54 18.24
CA GLN A 59 19.58 42.63 17.23
C GLN A 59 18.76 43.41 16.19
N ASP A 60 19.12 43.28 14.92
CA ASP A 60 18.35 43.83 13.81
C ASP A 60 17.21 42.87 13.44
N LEU A 61 16.06 43.07 14.07
CA LEU A 61 14.82 42.32 13.89
C LEU A 61 13.93 42.91 12.78
N SER A 62 14.52 43.59 11.77
CA SER A 62 13.75 44.33 10.76
C SER A 62 13.50 43.56 9.44
N LEU A 63 14.10 42.39 9.24
CA LEU A 63 13.89 41.58 8.02
C LEU A 63 12.66 40.65 8.08
N LEU A 64 12.08 40.40 9.26
CA LEU A 64 10.94 39.49 9.46
C LEU A 64 9.55 40.16 9.33
N LEU A 65 9.47 41.48 9.15
CA LEU A 65 8.21 42.23 9.13
C LEU A 65 7.76 42.72 7.74
N ARG A 66 8.40 42.31 6.64
CA ARG A 66 8.02 42.72 5.27
C ARG A 66 7.16 41.74 4.46
N MET A 67 6.62 40.69 5.06
CA MET A 67 5.67 39.77 4.38
C MET A 67 4.28 39.72 5.05
N ARG A 68 3.79 40.86 5.53
CA ARG A 68 2.39 41.04 5.97
C ARG A 68 1.68 42.00 5.02
N ARG A 69 1.22 41.51 3.86
CA ARG A 69 0.13 42.09 3.03
C ARG A 69 0.01 41.31 1.73
N LEU A 70 -0.74 40.21 1.74
CA LEU A 70 -1.53 39.74 0.59
C LEU A 70 -2.64 38.83 1.14
N THR A 71 -3.82 39.40 1.39
CA THR A 71 -5.06 38.66 1.65
C THR A 71 -5.94 38.73 0.39
N PRO A 72 -6.37 37.61 -0.20
CA PRO A 72 -7.45 37.62 -1.18
C PRO A 72 -8.82 37.66 -0.49
N LYS A 73 -9.78 38.36 -1.12
CA LYS A 73 -11.20 38.45 -0.73
C LYS A 73 -11.94 37.10 -0.93
N PRO A 74 -13.07 36.84 -0.23
CA PRO A 74 -13.82 35.60 -0.34
C PRO A 74 -14.81 35.63 -1.52
N GLY A 75 -14.93 34.51 -2.26
CA GLY A 75 -15.94 34.33 -3.29
C GLY A 75 -15.90 32.96 -3.99
N SER A 76 -17.08 32.33 -4.07
CA SER A 76 -17.46 31.07 -4.74
C SER A 76 -17.15 29.74 -4.04
N LEU A 77 -18.25 29.05 -3.70
CA LEU A 77 -18.37 27.68 -3.20
C LEU A 77 -18.32 26.68 -4.36
N PHE A 78 -17.81 25.48 -4.07
CA PHE A 78 -17.74 24.25 -4.87
C PHE A 78 -16.61 24.17 -5.93
N GLY A 79 -15.62 23.33 -5.64
CA GLY A 79 -14.56 22.90 -6.57
C GLY A 79 -13.56 22.00 -5.86
N GLY A 80 -13.41 20.76 -6.33
CA GLY A 80 -12.79 19.64 -5.62
C GLY A 80 -11.32 19.82 -5.23
N GLU A 81 -10.99 19.36 -4.02
CA GLU A 81 -9.63 19.32 -3.52
C GLU A 81 -8.97 17.99 -3.90
N THR A 82 -7.93 18.12 -4.73
CA THR A 82 -6.90 17.12 -5.00
C THR A 82 -6.22 16.71 -3.69
N GLY A 83 -5.99 15.41 -3.50
CA GLY A 83 -5.40 14.80 -2.31
C GLY A 83 -3.91 15.07 -2.10
N PHE A 84 -3.41 16.27 -2.41
CA PHE A 84 -2.22 16.78 -1.75
C PHE A 84 -2.68 17.43 -0.47
N VAL A 85 -2.45 16.79 0.68
CA VAL A 85 -2.59 17.47 1.96
C VAL A 85 -1.64 18.66 1.93
N ASN A 86 -2.20 19.84 1.71
CA ASN A 86 -1.47 21.09 1.72
C ASN A 86 -0.79 21.18 3.09
N LEU A 87 0.55 21.25 3.11
CA LEU A 87 1.33 21.29 4.35
C LEU A 87 0.81 22.38 5.30
N SER A 88 0.25 23.47 4.76
CA SER A 88 -0.38 24.52 5.54
C SER A 88 -1.68 24.09 6.26
N VAL A 89 -2.43 23.15 5.71
CA VAL A 89 -3.64 22.56 6.31
C VAL A 89 -3.25 21.49 7.34
N MET A 90 -2.24 20.67 7.04
CA MET A 90 -1.67 19.70 7.99
C MET A 90 -1.06 20.40 9.21
N MET A 91 -0.23 21.42 8.97
CA MET A 91 0.40 22.22 10.04
C MET A 91 -0.64 23.01 10.84
N ARG A 92 -1.74 23.50 10.22
CA ARG A 92 -2.85 24.11 10.96
C ARG A 92 -3.57 23.09 11.85
N LYS A 93 -3.92 21.92 11.32
CA LYS A 93 -4.56 20.84 12.10
C LYS A 93 -3.68 20.31 13.25
N LEU A 94 -2.35 20.35 13.11
CA LEU A 94 -1.40 19.95 14.15
C LEU A 94 -1.08 21.09 15.14
N ALA A 95 -1.06 22.35 14.69
CA ALA A 95 -0.83 23.52 15.54
C ALA A 95 -1.92 23.70 16.60
N ASP A 96 -3.16 23.33 16.28
CA ASP A 96 -4.31 23.42 17.20
C ASP A 96 -4.36 22.29 18.23
N LYS A 97 -3.42 21.33 18.20
CA LYS A 97 -3.34 20.20 19.13
C LYS A 97 -2.10 20.31 20.04
N PRO A 98 -2.11 21.13 21.11
CA PRO A 98 -0.97 21.31 22.02
C PRO A 98 -0.48 20.00 22.68
N ALA A 99 -1.35 18.99 22.77
CA ALA A 99 -1.00 17.64 23.20
C ALA A 99 0.06 16.96 22.30
N PHE A 100 0.06 17.20 20.99
CA PHE A 100 1.03 16.62 20.05
C PHE A 100 2.45 17.12 20.33
N PHE A 101 2.60 18.44 20.49
CA PHE A 101 3.89 19.06 20.80
C PHE A 101 4.35 18.77 22.24
N ASN A 102 3.43 18.58 23.18
CA ASN A 102 3.76 18.16 24.54
C ASN A 102 4.07 16.67 24.66
N TRP A 103 3.60 15.83 23.74
CA TRP A 103 3.97 14.41 23.64
C TRP A 103 5.39 14.21 23.07
N LEU A 104 5.84 15.10 22.17
CA LEU A 104 7.21 15.09 21.63
C LEU A 104 8.29 15.44 22.68
N LYS A 105 7.93 16.15 23.76
CA LYS A 105 8.87 16.70 24.75
C LYS A 105 9.48 15.71 25.77
N PRO A 106 8.79 14.66 26.28
CA PRO A 106 9.33 13.86 27.39
C PRO A 106 10.08 12.59 26.97
N GLY A 107 9.84 12.05 25.76
CA GLY A 107 10.31 10.71 25.38
C GLY A 107 11.84 10.54 25.38
N TRP A 108 12.59 11.60 25.05
CA TRP A 108 14.05 11.52 24.91
C TRP A 108 14.81 11.85 26.21
N LEU A 109 14.25 12.70 27.07
CA LEU A 109 14.90 13.09 28.33
C LEU A 109 14.75 12.02 29.43
N GLY A 110 13.66 11.26 29.42
CA GLY A 110 13.43 10.17 30.38
C GLY A 110 14.23 8.90 30.09
N VAL A 111 14.45 8.57 28.81
CA VAL A 111 15.15 7.33 28.40
C VAL A 111 16.66 7.45 28.61
N ALA A 112 17.22 8.67 28.49
CA ALA A 112 18.63 8.93 28.74
C ALA A 112 19.07 8.66 30.20
N GLY A 113 18.12 8.68 31.15
CA GLY A 113 18.39 8.43 32.57
C GLY A 113 18.21 6.98 33.01
N ILE A 114 17.54 6.13 32.22
CA ILE A 114 17.14 4.77 32.64
C ILE A 114 18.03 3.69 32.00
N ILE A 115 18.75 4.00 30.92
CA ILE A 115 19.56 3.04 30.18
C ILE A 115 20.92 3.66 29.88
N GLY A 116 22.00 3.06 30.42
CA GLY A 116 23.38 3.58 30.35
C GLY A 116 23.94 3.80 28.93
N GLU A 117 25.24 4.12 28.83
CA GLU A 117 25.99 4.64 27.67
C GLU A 117 25.97 3.82 26.35
N ASN A 118 25.07 2.87 26.18
CA ASN A 118 24.92 2.11 24.94
C ASN A 118 24.22 2.94 23.86
N GLN A 119 25.02 3.66 23.05
CA GLN A 119 24.57 4.40 21.87
C GLN A 119 23.71 3.56 20.90
N PHE A 120 23.91 2.23 20.91
CA PHE A 120 23.11 1.27 20.15
C PHE A 120 21.61 1.24 20.57
N ILE A 121 21.31 1.43 21.85
CA ILE A 121 19.94 1.44 22.35
C ILE A 121 19.22 2.73 21.90
N TYR A 122 19.91 3.87 21.91
CA TYR A 122 19.38 5.14 21.41
C TYR A 122 19.08 5.09 19.90
N LEU A 123 19.90 4.36 19.13
CA LEU A 123 19.68 4.13 17.70
C LEU A 123 18.38 3.35 17.46
N ILE A 124 18.21 2.23 18.17
CA ILE A 124 17.00 1.40 18.08
C ILE A 124 15.78 2.20 18.54
N PHE A 125 15.87 2.90 19.67
CA PHE A 125 14.79 3.76 20.16
C PHE A 125 14.47 4.89 19.19
N GLY A 126 15.45 5.49 18.51
CA GLY A 126 15.21 6.53 17.51
C GLY A 126 14.46 6.03 16.29
N LEU A 127 14.81 4.84 15.78
CA LEU A 127 14.10 4.21 14.67
C LEU A 127 12.69 3.79 15.06
N VAL A 128 12.52 3.21 16.25
CA VAL A 128 11.22 2.87 16.83
C VAL A 128 10.39 4.14 17.05
N TRP A 129 10.99 5.22 17.54
CA TRP A 129 10.33 6.50 17.74
C TRP A 129 9.87 7.13 16.44
N LEU A 130 10.66 7.03 15.36
CA LEU A 130 10.23 7.48 14.03
C LEU A 130 9.02 6.70 13.52
N GLY A 131 9.03 5.38 13.65
CA GLY A 131 7.85 4.55 13.37
C GLY A 131 6.65 4.97 14.23
N LEU A 132 6.81 5.05 15.55
CA LEU A 132 5.74 5.44 16.47
C LEU A 132 5.18 6.84 16.17
N THR A 133 6.02 7.80 15.78
CA THR A 133 5.57 9.14 15.37
C THR A 133 4.74 9.09 14.10
N GLY A 134 5.09 8.23 13.13
CA GLY A 134 4.28 7.98 11.94
C GLY A 134 2.89 7.42 12.30
N GLY A 135 2.84 6.41 13.16
CA GLY A 135 1.58 5.81 13.61
C GLY A 135 0.70 6.76 14.43
N VAL A 136 1.29 7.55 15.34
CA VAL A 136 0.58 8.58 16.12
C VAL A 136 0.08 9.70 15.21
N THR A 137 0.89 10.13 14.24
CA THR A 137 0.48 11.15 13.25
C THR A 137 -0.69 10.65 12.42
N ALA A 138 -0.66 9.40 11.96
CA ALA A 138 -1.75 8.76 11.23
C ALA A 138 -3.05 8.74 12.05
N GLY A 139 -2.97 8.31 13.32
CA GLY A 139 -4.13 8.33 14.23
C GLY A 139 -4.67 9.74 14.48
N LEU A 140 -3.80 10.75 14.60
CA LEU A 140 -4.20 12.15 14.79
C LEU A 140 -4.81 12.78 13.54
N LEU A 141 -4.47 12.28 12.36
CA LEU A 141 -5.04 12.67 11.07
C LEU A 141 -6.36 11.95 10.76
N GLY A 142 -6.74 10.95 11.56
CA GLY A 142 -7.95 10.15 11.36
C GLY A 142 -7.83 9.14 10.22
N GLU A 143 -6.59 8.73 9.91
CA GLU A 143 -6.33 7.72 8.88
C GLU A 143 -6.95 6.37 9.25
N ASN A 144 -7.40 5.63 8.24
CA ASN A 144 -7.85 4.26 8.42
C ASN A 144 -6.66 3.31 8.71
N ARG A 145 -6.93 2.02 8.99
CA ARG A 145 -5.88 1.04 9.30
C ARG A 145 -4.79 0.97 8.21
N PHE A 146 -5.17 1.13 6.95
CA PHE A 146 -4.25 1.13 5.81
C PHE A 146 -3.37 2.39 5.77
N GLY A 147 -3.93 3.57 6.00
CA GLY A 147 -3.17 4.83 6.09
C GLY A 147 -2.17 4.83 7.25
N ILE A 148 -2.50 4.20 8.38
CA ILE A 148 -1.55 4.01 9.50
C ILE A 148 -0.37 3.13 9.08
N VAL A 149 -0.63 1.98 8.46
CA VAL A 149 0.43 1.09 7.97
C VAL A 149 1.29 1.79 6.91
N ARG A 150 0.68 2.59 6.02
CA ARG A 150 1.39 3.37 5.01
C ARG A 150 2.41 4.32 5.64
N LEU A 151 1.96 5.17 6.55
CA LEU A 151 2.82 6.17 7.19
C LEU A 151 3.91 5.53 8.05
N LEU A 152 3.62 4.39 8.69
CA LEU A 152 4.62 3.60 9.40
C LEU A 152 5.74 3.11 8.47
N CYS A 153 5.37 2.60 7.30
CA CYS A 153 6.33 2.07 6.35
C CYS A 153 7.12 3.16 5.62
N ASP A 154 6.49 4.27 5.23
CA ASP A 154 7.19 5.44 4.69
C ASP A 154 8.18 6.02 5.71
N GLY A 155 7.79 6.04 6.99
CA GLY A 155 8.68 6.36 8.11
C GLY A 155 9.88 5.41 8.17
N LEU A 156 9.64 4.10 8.18
CA LEU A 156 10.67 3.09 8.33
C LEU A 156 11.69 3.10 7.18
N PHE A 157 11.23 3.07 5.92
CA PHE A 157 12.11 2.88 4.78
C PHE A 157 12.87 4.16 4.39
N TRP A 158 12.20 5.31 4.35
CA TRP A 158 12.85 6.56 3.94
C TRP A 158 13.63 7.19 5.08
N HIS A 159 12.99 7.37 6.24
CA HIS A 159 13.65 8.04 7.37
C HIS A 159 14.65 7.11 8.06
N GLY A 160 14.33 5.82 8.17
CA GLY A 160 15.26 4.84 8.71
C GLY A 160 16.56 4.78 7.90
N PHE A 161 16.46 4.79 6.56
CA PHE A 161 17.65 4.89 5.70
C PHE A 161 18.44 6.18 5.95
N ALA A 162 17.77 7.33 5.90
CA ALA A 162 18.43 8.64 6.04
C ALA A 162 19.15 8.80 7.40
N VAL A 163 18.50 8.35 8.48
CA VAL A 163 19.06 8.39 9.83
C VAL A 163 20.27 7.47 9.94
N MET A 164 20.16 6.22 9.48
CA MET A 164 21.27 5.26 9.53
C MET A 164 22.47 5.72 8.69
N ALA A 165 22.22 6.25 7.49
CA ALA A 165 23.26 6.79 6.62
C ALA A 165 23.91 8.05 7.23
N GLY A 166 23.12 8.95 7.80
CA GLY A 166 23.62 10.16 8.47
C GLY A 166 24.47 9.84 9.69
N LEU A 167 24.05 8.88 10.53
CA LEU A 167 24.82 8.43 11.69
C LEU A 167 26.09 7.71 11.28
N ALA A 168 26.04 6.87 10.24
CA ALA A 168 27.24 6.26 9.68
C ALA A 168 28.27 7.32 9.25
N TRP A 169 27.82 8.38 8.58
CA TRP A 169 28.69 9.48 8.15
C TRP A 169 29.27 10.29 9.32
N LEU A 170 28.43 10.71 10.27
CA LEU A 170 28.85 11.50 11.43
C LEU A 170 29.82 10.75 12.35
N LEU A 171 29.60 9.45 12.53
CA LEU A 171 30.39 8.61 13.44
C LEU A 171 31.59 7.95 12.76
N TRP A 172 31.74 8.05 11.44
CA TRP A 172 32.78 7.33 10.68
C TRP A 172 34.21 7.50 11.22
N ARG A 173 34.53 8.70 11.71
CA ARG A 173 35.84 9.04 12.27
C ARG A 173 35.95 8.86 13.78
N ARG A 174 34.83 8.89 14.50
CA ARG A 174 34.80 8.86 15.98
C ARG A 174 34.60 7.44 16.50
N GLU A 175 33.66 6.70 15.92
CA GLU A 175 33.22 5.38 16.38
C GLU A 175 33.05 4.43 15.17
N PRO A 176 34.14 3.89 14.60
CA PRO A 176 34.11 3.20 13.31
C PRO A 176 33.29 1.90 13.32
N LEU A 177 33.21 1.20 14.45
CA LEU A 177 32.37 0.00 14.56
C LEU A 177 30.89 0.36 14.48
N VAL A 178 30.45 1.37 15.25
CA VAL A 178 29.06 1.86 15.23
C VAL A 178 28.70 2.40 13.85
N ALA A 179 29.61 3.15 13.23
CA ALA A 179 29.42 3.69 11.88
C ALA A 179 29.26 2.59 10.82
N ARG A 180 30.06 1.51 10.88
CA ARG A 180 29.93 0.35 9.99
C ARG A 180 28.59 -0.37 10.20
N THR A 181 28.17 -0.57 11.45
CA THR A 181 26.86 -1.17 11.74
C THR A 181 25.71 -0.31 11.23
N CYS A 182 25.78 1.02 11.40
CA CYS A 182 24.79 1.94 10.84
C CYS A 182 24.79 1.91 9.30
N CYS A 183 25.97 1.83 8.67
CA CYS A 183 26.09 1.73 7.22
C CYS A 183 25.46 0.43 6.70
N LEU A 184 25.76 -0.72 7.33
CA LEU A 184 25.14 -2.01 7.00
C LEU A 184 23.62 -1.96 7.20
N GLY A 185 23.15 -1.34 8.28
CA GLY A 185 21.73 -1.12 8.54
C GLY A 185 21.05 -0.28 7.46
N ALA A 186 21.68 0.82 7.03
CA ALA A 186 21.18 1.67 5.95
C ALA A 186 21.08 0.87 4.63
N ILE A 187 22.12 0.10 4.29
CA ILE A 187 22.12 -0.77 3.10
C ILE A 187 20.97 -1.78 3.17
N MET A 188 20.76 -2.41 4.33
CA MET A 188 19.69 -3.39 4.51
C MET A 188 18.29 -2.75 4.39
N VAL A 189 18.06 -1.60 5.01
CA VAL A 189 16.79 -0.86 4.90
C VAL A 189 16.54 -0.45 3.45
N ALA A 190 17.56 0.06 2.75
CA ALA A 190 17.44 0.41 1.33
C ALA A 190 17.14 -0.81 0.46
N ALA A 191 17.83 -1.94 0.68
CA ALA A 191 17.60 -3.17 -0.06
C ALA A 191 16.17 -3.72 0.16
N LEU A 192 15.70 -3.75 1.41
CA LEU A 192 14.34 -4.15 1.73
C LEU A 192 13.29 -3.18 1.15
N GLY A 193 13.57 -1.87 1.16
CA GLY A 193 12.71 -0.87 0.54
C GLY A 193 12.63 -1.05 -0.99
N ILE A 194 13.77 -1.27 -1.66
CA ILE A 194 13.79 -1.57 -3.10
C ILE A 194 12.99 -2.85 -3.38
N TYR A 195 13.20 -3.90 -2.60
CA TYR A 195 12.47 -5.14 -2.73
C TYR A 195 10.95 -4.91 -2.61
N ALA A 196 10.52 -4.28 -1.52
CA ALA A 196 9.11 -4.12 -1.18
C ALA A 196 8.35 -3.18 -2.14
N PHE A 197 8.98 -2.08 -2.58
CA PHE A 197 8.33 -1.06 -3.41
C PHE A 197 8.52 -1.26 -4.91
N ARG A 198 9.59 -1.95 -5.35
CA ARG A 198 9.97 -2.01 -6.77
C ARG A 198 10.08 -3.42 -7.34
N ILE A 199 10.37 -4.43 -6.52
CA ILE A 199 10.54 -5.80 -7.01
C ILE A 199 9.27 -6.60 -6.76
N GLU A 200 8.90 -6.78 -5.49
CA GLU A 200 7.79 -7.66 -5.10
C GLU A 200 6.43 -7.25 -5.72
N PRO A 201 6.06 -5.97 -5.82
CA PRO A 201 4.80 -5.54 -6.44
C PRO A 201 4.64 -5.90 -7.91
N TYR A 202 5.75 -6.18 -8.59
CA TYR A 202 5.79 -6.54 -10.01
C TYR A 202 6.30 -7.96 -10.23
N TRP A 203 6.54 -8.71 -9.15
CA TRP A 203 7.02 -10.08 -9.19
C TRP A 203 5.85 -11.07 -9.16
N LEU A 204 5.07 -11.04 -10.25
CA LEU A 204 3.90 -11.92 -10.44
C LEU A 204 4.24 -13.38 -10.19
N GLU A 205 3.44 -14.01 -9.36
CA GLU A 205 3.43 -15.45 -9.11
C GLU A 205 2.27 -16.09 -9.88
N ILE A 206 2.52 -17.26 -10.49
CA ILE A 206 1.46 -18.07 -11.10
C ILE A 206 1.17 -19.23 -10.15
N SER A 207 0.09 -19.10 -9.39
CA SER A 207 -0.33 -20.14 -8.45
C SER A 207 -1.16 -21.18 -9.16
N ARG A 208 -0.74 -22.44 -9.00
CA ARG A 208 -1.46 -23.60 -9.53
C ARG A 208 -2.03 -24.40 -8.38
N VAL A 209 -3.34 -24.52 -8.36
CA VAL A 209 -4.09 -25.27 -7.37
C VAL A 209 -4.75 -26.46 -8.05
N GLN A 210 -4.64 -27.63 -7.44
CA GLN A 210 -5.32 -28.83 -7.90
C GLN A 210 -6.34 -29.26 -6.85
N LEU A 211 -7.59 -29.42 -7.27
CA LEU A 211 -8.67 -29.94 -6.44
C LEU A 211 -9.22 -31.21 -7.09
N LYS A 212 -9.35 -32.28 -6.31
CA LYS A 212 -9.93 -33.54 -6.78
C LYS A 212 -11.39 -33.63 -6.36
N THR A 213 -12.24 -34.16 -7.22
CA THR A 213 -13.67 -34.33 -6.94
C THR A 213 -14.27 -35.50 -7.72
N ASP A 214 -15.20 -36.22 -7.10
CA ASP A 214 -16.01 -37.26 -7.75
C ASP A 214 -17.14 -36.67 -8.62
N LYS A 215 -17.36 -35.35 -8.58
CA LYS A 215 -18.44 -34.66 -9.31
C LYS A 215 -18.08 -34.27 -10.75
N LEU A 216 -16.89 -34.62 -11.22
CA LEU A 216 -16.40 -34.30 -12.57
C LEU A 216 -15.95 -35.56 -13.30
N GLU A 217 -16.32 -35.67 -14.58
CA GLU A 217 -15.86 -36.75 -15.47
C GLU A 217 -14.57 -36.39 -16.22
N GLN A 218 -14.33 -35.09 -16.44
CA GLN A 218 -13.16 -34.57 -17.16
C GLN A 218 -12.55 -33.39 -16.40
N PRO A 219 -11.22 -33.17 -16.52
CA PRO A 219 -10.57 -32.01 -15.93
C PRO A 219 -11.18 -30.69 -16.42
N VAL A 220 -11.30 -29.72 -15.53
CA VAL A 220 -11.70 -28.35 -15.86
C VAL A 220 -10.66 -27.39 -15.30
N LYS A 221 -10.12 -26.52 -16.15
CA LYS A 221 -9.16 -25.48 -15.76
C LYS A 221 -9.83 -24.12 -15.68
N ILE A 222 -9.75 -23.50 -14.52
CA ILE A 222 -10.26 -22.16 -14.25
C ILE A 222 -9.09 -21.21 -14.05
N VAL A 223 -9.03 -20.13 -14.82
CA VAL A 223 -8.07 -19.03 -14.61
C VAL A 223 -8.78 -17.92 -13.85
N VAL A 224 -8.22 -17.47 -12.74
CA VAL A 224 -8.77 -16.37 -11.94
C VAL A 224 -7.89 -15.14 -12.08
N VAL A 225 -8.50 -14.05 -12.55
CA VAL A 225 -7.92 -12.72 -12.69
C VAL A 225 -8.64 -11.82 -11.68
N ALA A 226 -7.95 -11.44 -10.61
CA ALA A 226 -8.53 -10.63 -9.54
C ALA A 226 -7.67 -9.39 -9.28
N ASP A 227 -8.33 -8.31 -8.87
CA ASP A 227 -7.73 -7.10 -8.31
C ASP A 227 -6.53 -6.59 -9.12
N LEU A 228 -6.76 -6.30 -10.40
CA LEU A 228 -5.71 -5.72 -11.24
C LEU A 228 -5.30 -4.35 -10.71
N GLN A 229 -6.26 -3.58 -10.18
CA GLN A 229 -6.05 -2.37 -9.40
C GLN A 229 -4.89 -1.50 -9.93
N SER A 230 -4.96 -1.19 -11.21
CA SER A 230 -3.94 -0.39 -11.89
C SER A 230 -4.32 1.08 -11.91
N ASP A 231 -3.38 1.95 -11.53
CA ASP A 231 -3.42 3.40 -11.76
C ASP A 231 -2.73 3.78 -13.09
N VAL A 232 -1.85 2.90 -13.59
CA VAL A 232 -1.23 2.96 -14.91
C VAL A 232 -1.28 1.57 -15.52
N PHE A 233 -1.91 1.45 -16.68
CA PHE A 233 -1.97 0.19 -17.41
C PHE A 233 -0.76 0.04 -18.33
N GLY A 234 0.22 -0.79 -17.93
CA GLY A 234 1.50 -0.93 -18.61
C GLY A 234 1.81 -2.35 -19.07
N GLU A 235 3.09 -2.60 -19.30
CA GLU A 235 3.58 -3.91 -19.78
C GLU A 235 3.41 -5.02 -18.73
N TYR A 236 3.44 -4.68 -17.44
CA TYR A 236 3.19 -5.63 -16.36
C TYR A 236 1.76 -6.20 -16.43
N GLU A 237 0.76 -5.32 -16.51
CA GLU A 237 -0.65 -5.66 -16.63
C GLU A 237 -0.93 -6.42 -17.94
N ARG A 238 -0.36 -5.97 -19.06
CA ARG A 238 -0.49 -6.68 -20.34
C ARG A 238 0.11 -8.08 -20.27
N LYS A 239 1.28 -8.22 -19.65
CA LYS A 239 1.94 -9.51 -19.48
C LYS A 239 1.15 -10.45 -18.58
N SER A 240 0.56 -9.95 -17.48
CA SER A 240 -0.24 -10.80 -16.58
C SER A 240 -1.48 -11.34 -17.26
N LEU A 241 -2.18 -10.52 -18.06
CA LEU A 241 -3.33 -10.95 -18.86
C LEU A 241 -2.94 -11.93 -19.97
N ARG A 242 -1.80 -11.70 -20.65
CA ARG A 242 -1.26 -12.66 -21.63
C ARG A 242 -1.00 -14.02 -20.99
N LEU A 243 -0.34 -14.04 -19.84
CA LEU A 243 -0.07 -15.28 -19.09
C LEU A 243 -1.37 -16.00 -18.68
N GLY A 244 -2.42 -15.26 -18.30
CA GLY A 244 -3.74 -15.82 -18.01
C GLY A 244 -4.37 -16.48 -19.23
N ASN A 245 -4.35 -15.81 -20.39
CA ASN A 245 -4.87 -16.37 -21.63
C ASN A 245 -4.02 -17.54 -22.17
N ASP A 246 -2.70 -17.51 -21.94
CA ASP A 246 -1.76 -18.55 -22.35
C ASP A 246 -1.83 -19.81 -21.47
N ALA A 247 -2.42 -19.70 -20.27
CA ALA A 247 -2.74 -20.86 -19.44
C ALA A 247 -3.81 -21.78 -20.05
N LYS A 248 -4.53 -21.31 -21.09
CA LYS A 248 -5.59 -22.04 -21.80
C LYS A 248 -6.63 -22.60 -20.81
N GLY A 249 -7.24 -21.70 -20.04
CA GLY A 249 -8.36 -22.02 -19.17
C GLY A 249 -9.60 -22.40 -19.97
N ASP A 250 -10.36 -23.36 -19.47
CA ASP A 250 -11.71 -23.66 -19.93
C ASP A 250 -12.67 -22.54 -19.55
N ILE A 251 -12.47 -21.98 -18.35
CA ILE A 251 -13.20 -20.85 -17.79
C ILE A 251 -12.19 -19.77 -17.37
N ILE A 252 -12.52 -18.51 -17.61
CA ILE A 252 -11.79 -17.36 -17.05
C ILE A 252 -12.74 -16.56 -16.16
N LEU A 253 -12.34 -16.31 -14.91
CA LEU A 253 -13.08 -15.51 -13.94
C LEU A 253 -12.35 -14.19 -13.69
N PHE A 254 -13.03 -13.08 -13.97
CA PHE A 254 -12.64 -11.73 -13.60
C PHE A 254 -13.36 -11.35 -12.31
N VAL A 255 -12.60 -11.21 -11.22
CA VAL A 255 -13.14 -11.14 -9.85
C VAL A 255 -13.03 -9.73 -9.27
N GLY A 256 -13.47 -8.73 -10.04
CA GLY A 256 -13.59 -7.33 -9.61
C GLY A 256 -12.27 -6.55 -9.49
N ASP A 257 -12.40 -5.24 -9.24
CA ASP A 257 -11.33 -4.24 -9.05
C ASP A 257 -10.32 -4.16 -10.22
N TYR A 258 -10.82 -3.72 -11.38
CA TYR A 258 -10.09 -3.67 -12.65
C TYR A 258 -9.17 -2.46 -12.78
N ALA A 259 -9.57 -1.32 -12.22
CA ALA A 259 -8.82 -0.07 -12.27
C ALA A 259 -8.87 0.62 -10.91
N GLN A 260 -7.83 1.37 -10.61
CA GLN A 260 -7.73 2.06 -9.35
C GLN A 260 -7.14 3.46 -9.53
N GLU A 261 -8.02 4.43 -9.76
CA GLU A 261 -7.67 5.84 -9.71
C GLU A 261 -8.88 6.71 -9.33
N SER A 262 -8.61 7.71 -8.50
CA SER A 262 -9.57 8.70 -8.01
C SER A 262 -9.90 9.75 -9.08
N GLU A 263 -8.93 10.10 -9.92
CA GLU A 263 -9.11 11.02 -11.04
C GLU A 263 -9.81 10.34 -12.22
N TYR A 264 -10.99 10.85 -12.56
CA TYR A 264 -11.87 10.32 -13.62
C TYR A 264 -11.13 10.06 -14.94
N HIS A 265 -10.34 11.03 -15.44
CA HIS A 265 -9.67 10.90 -16.74
C HIS A 265 -8.58 9.83 -16.76
N VAL A 266 -7.86 9.64 -15.65
CA VAL A 266 -6.79 8.63 -15.56
C VAL A 266 -7.38 7.23 -15.43
N ARG A 267 -8.48 7.10 -14.68
CA ARG A 267 -9.25 5.86 -14.59
C ARG A 267 -9.80 5.44 -15.95
N ASP A 268 -10.49 6.34 -16.64
CA ASP A 268 -11.10 6.05 -17.95
C ASP A 268 -10.05 5.59 -18.97
N LYS A 269 -8.89 6.26 -18.99
CA LYS A 269 -7.76 5.83 -19.82
C LYS A 269 -7.28 4.43 -19.43
N SER A 270 -7.14 4.14 -18.13
CA SER A 270 -6.70 2.82 -17.66
C SER A 270 -7.68 1.71 -18.03
N LEU A 271 -8.99 1.97 -17.97
CA LEU A 271 -10.03 1.06 -18.42
C LEU A 271 -10.02 0.86 -19.94
N GLN A 272 -9.78 1.93 -20.72
CA GLN A 272 -9.61 1.83 -22.16
C GLN A 272 -8.37 1.00 -22.53
N ASP A 273 -7.25 1.22 -21.85
CA ASP A 273 -6.01 0.48 -22.05
C ASP A 273 -6.19 -1.01 -21.67
N PHE A 274 -6.95 -1.29 -20.60
CA PHE A 274 -7.32 -2.66 -20.20
C PHE A 274 -8.16 -3.35 -21.27
N LYS A 275 -9.22 -2.69 -21.75
CA LYS A 275 -10.04 -3.18 -22.85
C LYS A 275 -9.21 -3.46 -24.11
N ALA A 276 -8.34 -2.51 -24.49
CA ALA A 276 -7.46 -2.67 -25.64
C ALA A 276 -6.54 -3.88 -25.48
N ALA A 277 -5.98 -4.10 -24.29
CA ALA A 277 -5.16 -5.28 -24.01
C ALA A 277 -5.95 -6.59 -24.16
N LEU A 278 -7.19 -6.67 -23.65
CA LEU A 278 -8.03 -7.85 -23.83
C LEU A 278 -8.38 -8.11 -25.31
N GLN A 279 -8.59 -7.06 -26.10
CA GLN A 279 -8.82 -7.15 -27.54
C GLN A 279 -7.57 -7.64 -28.28
N GLU A 280 -6.40 -7.06 -27.99
CA GLU A 280 -5.11 -7.46 -28.56
C GLU A 280 -4.77 -8.93 -28.25
N ILE A 281 -5.03 -9.35 -27.01
CA ILE A 281 -4.79 -10.73 -26.55
C ILE A 281 -5.77 -11.71 -27.21
N ASN A 282 -6.94 -11.23 -27.66
CA ASN A 282 -8.03 -12.05 -28.19
C ASN A 282 -8.36 -13.16 -27.19
N ILE A 283 -8.79 -12.72 -26.00
CA ILE A 283 -9.02 -13.58 -24.84
C ILE A 283 -10.06 -14.67 -25.14
N ARG A 284 -9.75 -15.92 -24.78
CA ARG A 284 -10.57 -17.09 -25.11
C ARG A 284 -10.64 -18.08 -23.96
N ALA A 285 -11.85 -18.57 -23.70
CA ALA A 285 -12.15 -19.66 -22.78
C ALA A 285 -13.33 -20.48 -23.34
N PRO A 286 -13.15 -21.75 -23.72
CA PRO A 286 -14.20 -22.57 -24.37
C PRO A 286 -15.53 -22.65 -23.63
N GLN A 287 -15.50 -22.65 -22.30
CA GLN A 287 -16.70 -22.71 -21.45
C GLN A 287 -17.17 -21.33 -20.98
N GLY A 288 -16.45 -20.25 -21.35
CA GLY A 288 -16.88 -18.87 -21.11
C GLY A 288 -15.95 -18.05 -20.24
N ILE A 289 -16.11 -16.74 -20.35
CA ILE A 289 -15.40 -15.74 -19.55
C ILE A 289 -16.45 -14.96 -18.77
N TYR A 290 -16.27 -14.86 -17.46
CA TYR A 290 -17.26 -14.28 -16.55
C TYR A 290 -16.61 -13.19 -15.71
N ALA A 291 -17.33 -12.08 -15.49
CA ALA A 291 -16.84 -10.95 -14.72
C ALA A 291 -17.86 -10.50 -13.68
N VAL A 292 -17.41 -10.27 -12.45
CA VAL A 292 -18.20 -9.65 -11.37
C VAL A 292 -17.66 -8.27 -11.04
N ARG A 293 -18.48 -7.46 -10.36
CA ARG A 293 -18.12 -6.12 -9.91
C ARG A 293 -17.29 -6.18 -8.62
N GLY A 294 -16.24 -5.36 -8.51
CA GLY A 294 -15.53 -5.10 -7.25
C GLY A 294 -15.96 -3.80 -6.58
N ASN A 295 -15.41 -3.51 -5.40
CA ASN A 295 -15.81 -2.32 -4.65
C ASN A 295 -15.31 -1.02 -5.29
N LEU A 296 -14.23 -1.04 -6.08
CA LEU A 296 -13.76 0.16 -6.78
C LEU A 296 -14.69 0.58 -7.92
N GLU A 297 -15.40 -0.37 -8.52
CA GLU A 297 -16.38 -0.11 -9.58
C GLU A 297 -17.69 0.54 -9.06
N THR A 298 -17.85 0.79 -7.76
CA THR A 298 -19.05 1.48 -7.23
C THR A 298 -19.13 2.96 -7.62
N GLY A 299 -18.00 3.57 -7.97
CA GLY A 299 -17.93 4.99 -8.31
C GLY A 299 -18.19 5.34 -9.79
N TYR A 300 -18.44 4.35 -10.67
CA TYR A 300 -18.61 4.55 -12.12
C TYR A 300 -19.25 3.34 -12.81
N ASP A 301 -19.66 3.48 -14.07
CA ASP A 301 -20.10 2.35 -14.88
C ASP A 301 -18.89 1.57 -15.42
N TRP A 302 -18.69 0.36 -14.89
CA TRP A 302 -17.59 -0.54 -15.25
C TRP A 302 -17.89 -1.36 -16.51
N THR A 303 -19.16 -1.52 -16.89
CA THR A 303 -19.58 -2.40 -17.98
C THR A 303 -18.94 -2.09 -19.35
N PRO A 304 -18.63 -0.82 -19.72
CA PRO A 304 -18.02 -0.51 -21.02
C PRO A 304 -16.63 -1.12 -21.23
N VAL A 305 -15.94 -1.49 -20.14
CA VAL A 305 -14.61 -2.12 -20.18
C VAL A 305 -14.64 -3.48 -20.89
N PHE A 306 -15.78 -4.17 -20.79
CA PHE A 306 -16.00 -5.48 -21.42
C PHE A 306 -16.88 -5.42 -22.67
N ALA A 307 -17.40 -4.25 -23.04
CA ALA A 307 -18.29 -4.12 -24.19
C ALA A 307 -17.61 -4.55 -25.50
N GLY A 308 -18.22 -5.52 -26.21
CA GLY A 308 -17.68 -6.11 -27.45
C GLY A 308 -16.65 -7.21 -27.24
N LEU A 309 -16.38 -7.62 -25.99
CA LEU A 309 -15.56 -8.79 -25.66
C LEU A 309 -16.46 -9.98 -25.34
N PRO A 310 -15.97 -11.23 -25.48
CA PRO A 310 -16.73 -12.43 -25.16
C PRO A 310 -16.80 -12.68 -23.64
N VAL A 311 -17.22 -11.67 -22.87
CA VAL A 311 -17.28 -11.69 -21.40
C VAL A 311 -18.73 -11.50 -20.95
N ARG A 312 -19.25 -12.45 -20.15
CA ARG A 312 -20.54 -12.33 -19.50
C ARG A 312 -20.39 -11.59 -18.18
N LEU A 313 -21.10 -10.48 -18.04
CA LEU A 313 -21.13 -9.71 -16.80
C LEU A 313 -22.19 -10.27 -15.85
N VAL A 314 -21.81 -10.47 -14.61
CA VAL A 314 -22.69 -10.90 -13.52
C VAL A 314 -22.87 -9.72 -12.57
N GLU A 315 -23.90 -8.91 -12.79
CA GLU A 315 -24.20 -7.74 -11.97
C GLU A 315 -25.15 -8.05 -10.80
N GLN A 316 -26.04 -9.01 -11.02
CA GLN A 316 -26.92 -9.57 -10.01
C GLN A 316 -26.55 -11.04 -9.83
N THR A 317 -26.69 -11.55 -8.61
CA THR A 317 -26.34 -12.94 -8.32
C THR A 317 -27.13 -13.88 -9.22
N GLU A 318 -26.42 -14.69 -10.01
CA GLU A 318 -27.02 -15.64 -10.93
C GLU A 318 -26.21 -16.94 -10.97
N THR A 319 -26.93 -18.06 -11.11
CA THR A 319 -26.35 -19.37 -11.37
C THR A 319 -26.43 -19.68 -12.86
N ILE A 320 -25.30 -20.11 -13.40
CA ILE A 320 -25.11 -20.39 -14.82
C ILE A 320 -24.77 -21.88 -14.93
N GLU A 321 -25.66 -22.61 -15.59
CA GLU A 321 -25.47 -24.02 -15.88
C GLU A 321 -24.45 -24.21 -17.01
N LEU A 322 -23.32 -24.84 -16.70
CA LEU A 322 -22.35 -25.31 -17.69
C LEU A 322 -22.50 -26.82 -17.89
N PRO A 323 -21.88 -27.39 -18.95
CA PRO A 323 -22.02 -28.83 -19.24
C PRO A 323 -21.63 -29.73 -18.06
N ASN A 324 -20.48 -29.44 -17.43
CA ASN A 324 -19.87 -30.31 -16.42
C ASN A 324 -19.93 -29.75 -14.99
N LEU A 325 -20.31 -28.48 -14.82
CA LEU A 325 -20.34 -27.80 -13.53
C LEU A 325 -21.40 -26.69 -13.51
N CYS A 326 -21.68 -26.15 -12.34
CA CYS A 326 -22.48 -24.94 -12.18
C CYS A 326 -21.59 -23.80 -11.71
N LEU A 327 -21.83 -22.62 -12.25
CA LEU A 327 -21.10 -21.41 -11.90
C LEU A 327 -22.07 -20.35 -11.36
N THR A 328 -21.94 -19.98 -10.09
CA THR A 328 -22.71 -18.88 -9.51
C THR A 328 -21.82 -17.66 -9.35
N GLY A 329 -22.10 -16.59 -10.10
CA GLY A 329 -21.45 -15.30 -9.91
C GLY A 329 -22.26 -14.45 -8.94
N LEU A 330 -21.59 -13.79 -8.01
CA LEU A 330 -22.23 -12.98 -6.97
C LEU A 330 -22.24 -11.49 -7.36
N SER A 331 -23.34 -10.81 -7.02
CA SER A 331 -23.34 -9.35 -6.93
C SER A 331 -22.36 -8.90 -5.84
N LEU A 332 -21.89 -7.63 -5.91
CA LEU A 332 -21.01 -7.10 -4.86
C LEU A 332 -21.68 -7.17 -3.47
N THR A 333 -22.96 -6.81 -3.38
CA THR A 333 -23.74 -6.85 -2.14
C THR A 333 -23.82 -8.26 -1.56
N ASP A 334 -24.06 -9.27 -2.38
CA ASP A 334 -24.13 -10.66 -1.91
C ASP A 334 -22.74 -11.18 -1.53
N SER A 335 -21.70 -10.77 -2.25
CA SER A 335 -20.32 -11.07 -1.91
C SER A 335 -19.93 -10.55 -0.52
N GLU A 336 -20.43 -9.38 -0.14
CA GLU A 336 -20.22 -8.76 1.19
C GLU A 336 -21.07 -9.40 2.30
N ASN A 337 -22.14 -10.12 1.96
CA ASN A 337 -23.12 -10.63 2.90
C ASN A 337 -22.62 -11.88 3.66
N THR A 338 -22.31 -11.71 4.94
CA THR A 338 -21.85 -12.80 5.83
C THR A 338 -22.91 -13.85 6.18
N GLN A 339 -24.17 -13.59 5.82
CA GLN A 339 -25.31 -14.50 6.03
C GLN A 339 -25.90 -14.97 4.70
N LEU A 340 -25.16 -14.84 3.59
CA LEU A 340 -25.63 -15.25 2.27
C LEU A 340 -26.02 -16.73 2.27
N PHE A 341 -27.18 -17.02 1.68
CA PHE A 341 -27.61 -18.37 1.36
C PHE A 341 -27.53 -18.57 -0.16
N ILE A 342 -26.80 -19.60 -0.58
CA ILE A 342 -26.79 -20.07 -1.97
C ILE A 342 -27.06 -21.57 -1.95
N PRO A 343 -28.08 -22.07 -2.66
CA PRO A 343 -28.40 -23.49 -2.69
C PRO A 343 -27.29 -24.30 -3.40
N ASP A 344 -27.30 -25.61 -3.18
CA ASP A 344 -26.44 -26.52 -3.95
C ASP A 344 -26.91 -26.61 -5.40
N CYS A 345 -26.01 -27.09 -6.27
CA CYS A 345 -26.33 -27.36 -7.68
C CYS A 345 -26.56 -28.86 -7.93
N GLY A 346 -27.24 -29.55 -7.00
CA GLY A 346 -27.47 -30.98 -7.07
C GLY A 346 -26.16 -31.78 -7.17
N ALA A 347 -26.06 -32.64 -8.18
CA ALA A 347 -24.91 -33.54 -8.36
C ALA A 347 -23.69 -32.89 -9.05
N LYS A 348 -23.85 -31.72 -9.69
CA LYS A 348 -22.76 -31.05 -10.40
C LYS A 348 -21.78 -30.41 -9.42
N PHE A 349 -20.52 -30.30 -9.83
CA PHE A 349 -19.55 -29.49 -9.10
C PHE A 349 -19.99 -28.01 -9.13
N HIS A 350 -20.04 -27.34 -7.99
CA HIS A 350 -20.55 -25.99 -7.88
C HIS A 350 -19.43 -25.00 -7.54
N VAL A 351 -19.13 -24.09 -8.47
CA VAL A 351 -18.21 -22.97 -8.28
C VAL A 351 -19.03 -21.72 -7.98
N VAL A 352 -18.75 -21.06 -6.87
CA VAL A 352 -19.32 -19.75 -6.51
C VAL A 352 -18.20 -18.73 -6.51
N PHE A 353 -18.37 -17.60 -7.21
CA PHE A 353 -17.34 -16.56 -7.25
C PHE A 353 -17.92 -15.18 -7.04
N GLY A 354 -17.21 -14.36 -6.27
CA GLY A 354 -17.59 -13.00 -5.91
C GLY A 354 -16.36 -12.19 -5.54
N HIS A 355 -16.47 -10.87 -5.47
CA HIS A 355 -15.30 -10.04 -5.20
C HIS A 355 -14.82 -10.11 -3.74
N VAL A 356 -15.69 -9.75 -2.78
CA VAL A 356 -15.39 -9.75 -1.34
C VAL A 356 -15.63 -11.16 -0.78
N PRO A 357 -14.72 -11.76 -0.02
CA PRO A 357 -14.86 -13.15 0.43
C PRO A 357 -15.82 -13.35 1.63
N ASN A 358 -16.55 -12.33 2.07
CA ASN A 358 -17.40 -12.38 3.27
C ASN A 358 -18.51 -13.43 3.16
N PHE A 359 -19.04 -13.66 1.95
CA PHE A 359 -20.05 -14.70 1.69
C PHE A 359 -19.62 -16.11 2.13
N ALA A 360 -18.31 -16.38 2.25
CA ALA A 360 -17.80 -17.65 2.74
C ALA A 360 -18.21 -17.97 4.20
N LEU A 361 -18.60 -16.95 4.97
CA LEU A 361 -19.14 -17.10 6.32
C LEU A 361 -20.61 -17.55 6.34
N GLY A 362 -21.33 -17.41 5.22
CA GLY A 362 -22.74 -17.80 5.08
C GLY A 362 -22.96 -19.29 4.76
N ASP A 363 -24.24 -19.65 4.56
CA ASP A 363 -24.68 -20.97 4.06
C ASP A 363 -24.64 -20.99 2.52
N VAL A 364 -23.42 -20.85 1.99
CA VAL A 364 -23.15 -20.95 0.56
C VAL A 364 -22.74 -22.39 0.24
N ARG A 365 -23.61 -23.11 -0.46
CA ARG A 365 -23.44 -24.54 -0.79
C ARG A 365 -22.71 -24.74 -2.12
N GLY A 366 -21.53 -24.14 -2.22
CA GLY A 366 -20.58 -24.36 -3.31
C GLY A 366 -19.46 -25.30 -2.88
N ASP A 367 -18.94 -26.11 -3.80
CA ASP A 367 -17.75 -26.94 -3.59
C ASP A 367 -16.47 -26.08 -3.60
N LEU A 368 -16.42 -25.09 -4.50
CA LEU A 368 -15.33 -24.13 -4.60
C LEU A 368 -15.88 -22.70 -4.56
N LEU A 369 -15.45 -21.94 -3.56
CA LEU A 369 -15.70 -20.50 -3.40
C LEU A 369 -14.46 -19.74 -3.86
N VAL A 370 -14.60 -18.77 -4.75
CA VAL A 370 -13.49 -17.98 -5.30
C VAL A 370 -13.71 -16.49 -5.04
N ALA A 371 -12.69 -15.82 -4.51
CA ALA A 371 -12.75 -14.39 -4.23
C ALA A 371 -11.42 -13.67 -4.43
N GLY A 372 -11.48 -12.33 -4.45
CA GLY A 372 -10.33 -11.42 -4.52
C GLY A 372 -10.30 -10.51 -3.28
N HIS A 373 -10.21 -9.20 -3.52
CA HIS A 373 -10.41 -8.08 -2.58
C HIS A 373 -9.33 -7.90 -1.49
N THR A 374 -8.85 -8.99 -0.91
CA THR A 374 -8.01 -8.93 0.30
C THR A 374 -6.54 -8.61 0.00
N HIS A 375 -6.10 -8.78 -1.24
CA HIS A 375 -4.69 -8.69 -1.66
C HIS A 375 -3.71 -9.61 -0.91
N GLY A 376 -4.20 -10.63 -0.19
CA GLY A 376 -3.39 -11.37 0.78
C GLY A 376 -2.90 -10.52 1.96
N GLY A 377 -3.57 -9.39 2.18
CA GLY A 377 -3.23 -8.33 3.13
C GLY A 377 -2.07 -7.43 2.69
N GLN A 378 -1.50 -7.64 1.48
CA GLN A 378 -0.43 -6.85 0.85
C GLN A 378 0.92 -6.84 1.59
N ILE A 379 0.91 -6.79 2.92
CA ILE A 379 2.05 -6.81 3.83
C ILE A 379 1.83 -7.94 4.81
N ARG A 380 2.69 -8.95 4.74
CA ARG A 380 2.70 -10.09 5.65
C ARG A 380 3.96 -10.06 6.48
N LEU A 381 3.79 -10.17 7.79
CA LEU A 381 4.92 -10.33 8.70
C LEU A 381 5.27 -11.81 8.82
N PRO A 382 6.57 -12.15 8.93
CA PRO A 382 6.99 -13.52 9.25
C PRO A 382 6.26 -14.03 10.50
N PHE A 383 5.77 -15.27 10.45
CA PHE A 383 5.08 -15.98 11.54
C PHE A 383 3.72 -15.42 11.98
N ILE A 384 3.41 -14.15 11.69
CA ILE A 384 2.14 -13.49 12.08
C ILE A 384 1.14 -13.52 10.90
N GLY A 385 1.62 -13.38 9.66
CA GLY A 385 0.77 -13.29 8.47
C GLY A 385 0.29 -11.86 8.20
N PRO A 386 -0.87 -11.67 7.53
CA PRO A 386 -1.35 -10.36 7.15
C PRO A 386 -1.86 -9.56 8.36
N LEU A 387 -1.52 -8.27 8.40
CA LEU A 387 -1.96 -7.36 9.46
C LEU A 387 -3.40 -6.85 9.29
N ALA A 388 -3.85 -6.76 8.04
CA ALA A 388 -5.19 -6.34 7.67
C ALA A 388 -5.57 -6.97 6.31
N THR A 389 -6.84 -7.32 6.14
CA THR A 389 -7.37 -7.93 4.90
C THR A 389 -8.63 -7.22 4.36
N ALA A 390 -9.07 -6.14 5.02
CA ALA A 390 -10.28 -5.38 4.68
C ALA A 390 -11.60 -6.20 4.64
N SER A 391 -11.63 -7.37 5.26
CA SER A 391 -12.77 -8.30 5.20
C SER A 391 -13.11 -8.84 6.60
N GLU A 392 -14.32 -9.39 6.74
CA GLU A 392 -14.81 -10.00 7.98
C GLU A 392 -14.30 -11.44 8.17
N ILE A 393 -13.76 -12.07 7.12
CA ILE A 393 -13.16 -13.39 7.24
C ILE A 393 -11.93 -13.36 8.15
N PRO A 394 -11.60 -14.47 8.85
CA PRO A 394 -10.33 -14.61 9.55
C PRO A 394 -9.14 -14.27 8.65
N HIS A 395 -8.17 -13.51 9.16
CA HIS A 395 -7.00 -13.07 8.39
C HIS A 395 -6.26 -14.20 7.66
N LYS A 396 -6.23 -15.40 8.26
CA LYS A 396 -5.62 -16.61 7.66
C LYS A 396 -6.32 -17.10 6.39
N TRP A 397 -7.57 -16.72 6.15
CA TRP A 397 -8.35 -17.05 4.96
C TRP A 397 -8.13 -16.04 3.82
N GLY A 398 -7.47 -14.91 4.09
CA GLY A 398 -7.27 -13.84 3.11
C GLY A 398 -6.30 -14.15 1.98
N ALA A 399 -5.75 -15.36 1.86
CA ALA A 399 -4.95 -15.75 0.70
C ALA A 399 -4.89 -17.26 0.54
N GLY A 400 -4.98 -17.73 -0.70
CA GLY A 400 -4.83 -19.13 -1.06
C GLY A 400 -6.02 -19.98 -0.62
N ILE A 401 -5.77 -21.28 -0.47
CA ILE A 401 -6.78 -22.29 -0.15
C ILE A 401 -7.08 -22.29 1.34
N THR A 402 -8.36 -22.35 1.67
CA THR A 402 -8.90 -22.64 2.99
C THR A 402 -9.97 -23.71 2.88
N ASP A 403 -9.81 -24.80 3.62
CA ASP A 403 -10.89 -25.76 3.85
C ASP A 403 -11.88 -25.17 4.87
N LEU A 404 -13.14 -25.00 4.45
CA LEU A 404 -14.23 -24.48 5.29
C LEU A 404 -15.03 -25.61 5.96
N GLY A 405 -14.66 -26.86 5.74
CA GLY A 405 -15.41 -28.04 6.14
C GLY A 405 -16.61 -28.33 5.23
N ASN A 406 -17.21 -29.51 5.43
CA ASN A 406 -18.39 -29.97 4.69
C ASN A 406 -18.20 -30.00 3.16
N GLY A 407 -16.97 -30.26 2.70
CA GLY A 407 -16.64 -30.31 1.26
C GLY A 407 -16.52 -28.94 0.58
N ARG A 408 -16.57 -27.83 1.33
CA ARG A 408 -16.43 -26.48 0.79
C ARG A 408 -14.99 -25.99 0.88
N THR A 409 -14.44 -25.54 -0.25
CA THR A 409 -13.11 -24.94 -0.31
C THR A 409 -13.21 -23.48 -0.69
N LEU A 410 -12.58 -22.59 0.07
CA LEU A 410 -12.40 -21.18 -0.29
C LEU A 410 -11.01 -20.97 -0.91
N PHE A 411 -10.97 -20.28 -2.04
CA PHE A 411 -9.76 -19.74 -2.61
C PHE A 411 -9.86 -18.21 -2.67
N VAL A 412 -8.96 -17.52 -1.95
CA VAL A 412 -8.85 -16.05 -2.02
C VAL A 412 -7.58 -15.68 -2.77
N SER A 413 -7.72 -15.00 -3.90
CA SER A 413 -6.60 -14.49 -4.69
C SER A 413 -5.88 -13.35 -3.95
N ARG A 414 -4.56 -13.32 -4.07
CA ARG A 414 -3.76 -12.15 -3.64
C ARG A 414 -3.85 -10.98 -4.60
N GLY A 415 -4.51 -11.15 -5.75
CA GLY A 415 -4.66 -10.11 -6.77
C GLY A 415 -3.39 -9.88 -7.60
N ILE A 416 -3.57 -9.45 -8.84
CA ILE A 416 -2.45 -9.13 -9.75
C ILE A 416 -1.82 -7.78 -9.42
N GLY A 417 -2.63 -6.83 -8.97
CA GLY A 417 -2.24 -5.47 -8.64
C GLY A 417 -1.83 -5.30 -7.19
N MET A 418 -2.09 -4.13 -6.64
CA MET A 418 -1.98 -3.80 -5.23
C MET A 418 -2.88 -2.58 -4.99
N GLU A 419 -3.34 -2.38 -3.77
CA GLU A 419 -4.15 -1.21 -3.46
C GLU A 419 -3.25 0.04 -3.53
N ARG A 420 -3.66 1.04 -4.32
CA ARG A 420 -2.89 2.26 -4.62
C ARG A 420 -3.49 3.57 -4.08
N GLY A 421 -4.65 3.51 -3.44
CA GLY A 421 -5.36 4.65 -2.87
C GLY A 421 -5.01 4.86 -1.40
N PHE A 422 -5.53 3.99 -0.54
CA PHE A 422 -5.44 4.11 0.92
C PHE A 422 -4.28 3.31 1.53
N ALA A 423 -3.91 2.20 0.89
CA ALA A 423 -2.84 1.33 1.34
C ALA A 423 -1.47 1.84 0.88
N PRO A 424 -0.40 1.45 1.60
CA PRO A 424 0.95 1.66 1.11
C PRO A 424 1.17 0.99 -0.25
N ARG A 425 1.70 1.73 -1.22
CA ARG A 425 1.98 1.26 -2.59
C ARG A 425 3.20 0.32 -2.67
N PHE A 426 3.21 -0.71 -1.85
CA PHE A 426 4.26 -1.73 -1.81
C PHE A 426 3.68 -3.06 -1.33
N ARG A 427 4.37 -4.17 -1.65
CA ARG A 427 4.05 -5.52 -1.18
C ARG A 427 5.24 -6.04 -0.39
N PHE A 428 5.00 -6.80 0.68
CA PHE A 428 6.06 -7.43 1.47
C PHE A 428 5.66 -8.84 1.91
N LEU A 429 6.41 -9.84 1.46
CA LEU A 429 6.12 -11.26 1.66
C LEU A 429 4.70 -11.67 1.20
N CYS A 430 4.20 -10.98 0.17
CA CYS A 430 2.89 -11.18 -0.43
C CYS A 430 2.93 -10.81 -1.91
N ARG A 431 3.66 -11.62 -2.70
CA ARG A 431 3.74 -11.45 -4.16
C ARG A 431 2.34 -11.40 -4.79
N PRO A 432 2.14 -10.56 -5.82
CA PRO A 432 0.92 -10.56 -6.61
C PRO A 432 0.76 -11.88 -7.34
N GLU A 433 -0.48 -12.23 -7.67
CA GLU A 433 -0.85 -13.59 -8.05
C GLU A 433 -1.82 -13.62 -9.23
N LEU A 434 -1.50 -14.47 -10.20
CA LEU A 434 -2.43 -15.00 -11.20
C LEU A 434 -2.71 -16.45 -10.84
N VAL A 435 -3.98 -16.85 -10.80
CA VAL A 435 -4.37 -18.16 -10.28
C VAL A 435 -4.84 -19.05 -11.41
N ILE A 436 -4.40 -20.31 -11.37
CA ILE A 436 -4.88 -21.40 -12.21
C ILE A 436 -5.38 -22.48 -11.26
N ILE A 437 -6.68 -22.77 -11.29
CA ILE A 437 -7.31 -23.84 -10.52
C ILE A 437 -7.63 -24.97 -11.50
N GLU A 438 -7.07 -26.14 -11.26
CA GLU A 438 -7.32 -27.37 -12.01
C GLU A 438 -8.23 -28.26 -11.16
N LEU A 439 -9.47 -28.42 -11.62
CA LEU A 439 -10.41 -29.38 -11.07
C LEU A 439 -10.18 -30.70 -11.78
N LEU A 440 -9.86 -31.74 -11.02
CA LEU A 440 -9.52 -33.07 -11.52
C LEU A 440 -10.56 -34.10 -11.05
N PRO A 441 -10.97 -35.05 -11.90
CA PRO A 441 -11.68 -36.25 -11.46
C PRO A 441 -10.87 -37.00 -10.39
N ALA A 442 -11.54 -37.53 -9.37
CA ALA A 442 -10.90 -38.20 -8.23
C ALA A 442 -10.43 -39.64 -8.52
#